data_AF-A0A847YK88-F1
#
_entry.id   AF-A0A847YK88-F1
#
_cell.length_a   1.000
_cell.length_b   1.000
_cell.length_c   1.000
_cell.angle_alpha   90.00
_cell.angle_beta   90.00
_cell.angle_gamma   90.00
#
_symmetry.space_group_name_H-M   'P 1'
#
loop_
_entity.id
_entity.type
_entity.pdbx_description
1 polymer ?
#
loop_
_entity_poly.entity_id
_entity_poly.type
_entity_poly.pdbx_seq_one_letter_code
_entity_poly.pdbx_strand_id
1 'polypeptide(L)' 'MSRYMSAKEVAQEFFEGRFSYWTVLKRARSGVLPCIKDGGRYLFLRSALEEWESKALHRPTW' A
#
# COMPACT_ATOMS: atom_id res chain seq x y z
N MET A 1 1.33 6.77 -15.55
CA MET A 1 0.51 5.55 -15.76
C MET A 1 0.09 5.00 -14.41
N SER A 2 -1.18 5.10 -14.05
CA SER A 2 -1.69 4.58 -12.77
C SER A 2 -2.03 3.09 -12.93
N ARG A 3 -1.17 2.22 -12.40
CA ARG A 3 -1.34 0.76 -12.42
C ARG A 3 -1.90 0.27 -11.08
N TYR A 4 -2.88 -0.63 -11.15
CA TYR A 4 -3.34 -1.40 -9.99
C TYR A 4 -2.37 -2.55 -9.72
N MET A 5 -2.00 -2.72 -8.47
CA MET A 5 -1.06 -3.71 -7.99
C MET A 5 -1.74 -4.58 -6.94
N SER A 6 -1.41 -5.85 -6.92
CA SER A 6 -1.81 -6.77 -5.86
C SER A 6 -0.98 -6.56 -4.59
N ALA A 7 -1.47 -7.02 -3.44
CA ALA A 7 -0.68 -6.97 -2.19
C ALA A 7 0.70 -7.65 -2.29
N LYS A 8 0.87 -8.63 -3.19
CA LYS A 8 2.18 -9.26 -3.45
C LYS A 8 3.10 -8.34 -4.24
N GLU A 9 2.60 -7.72 -5.31
CA GLU A 9 3.35 -6.73 -6.08
C GLU A 9 3.73 -5.53 -5.21
N VAL A 10 2.83 -5.04 -4.36
CA VAL A 10 3.15 -3.96 -3.42
C VAL A 10 4.24 -4.38 -2.44
N ALA A 11 4.18 -5.59 -1.89
CA ALA A 11 5.22 -6.10 -1.01
C ALA A 11 6.61 -6.16 -1.68
N GLN A 12 6.66 -6.58 -2.95
CA GLN A 12 7.90 -6.80 -3.68
C GLN A 12 8.42 -5.56 -4.40
N GLU A 13 7.57 -4.86 -5.16
CA GLU A 13 7.95 -3.73 -6.01
C GLU A 13 7.89 -2.39 -5.27
N PHE A 14 6.85 -2.15 -4.45
CA PHE A 14 6.71 -0.86 -3.74
C PHE A 14 7.53 -0.83 -2.45
N PHE A 15 7.49 -1.92 -1.68
CA PHE A 15 8.24 -2.03 -0.43
C PHE A 15 9.58 -2.73 -0.59
N GLU A 16 10.01 -3.08 -1.81
CA GLU A 16 11.29 -3.74 -2.08
C GLU A 16 11.54 -4.99 -1.22
N GLY A 17 10.48 -5.74 -0.90
CA GLY A 17 10.54 -6.91 -0.02
C GLY A 17 10.64 -6.62 1.49
N ARG A 18 10.67 -5.34 1.91
CA ARG A 18 10.73 -4.95 3.34
C ARG A 18 9.50 -5.35 4.13
N PHE A 19 8.33 -5.46 3.47
CA PHE A 19 7.11 -5.97 4.10
C PHE A 19 6.66 -7.26 3.43
N SER A 20 6.36 -8.27 4.24
CA SER A 20 5.71 -9.49 3.76
C SER A 20 4.28 -9.22 3.31
N TYR A 21 3.77 -10.05 2.40
CA TYR A 21 2.37 -10.02 1.94
C TYR A 21 1.35 -9.90 3.07
N TRP A 22 1.53 -10.67 4.16
CA TRP A 22 0.68 -10.63 5.34
C TRP A 22 0.71 -9.28 6.05
N THR A 23 1.87 -8.64 6.13
CA THR A 23 2.03 -7.30 6.72
C THR A 23 1.33 -6.24 5.89
N VAL A 24 1.43 -6.32 4.56
CA VAL A 24 0.72 -5.43 3.64
C VAL A 24 -0.80 -5.60 3.78
N LEU A 25 -1.29 -6.83 3.81
CA LEU A 25 -2.71 -7.12 4.04
C LEU A 25 -3.20 -6.63 5.39
N LYS A 26 -2.42 -6.83 6.46
CA LYS A 26 -2.78 -6.36 7.81
C LYS A 26 -2.88 -4.84 7.82
N ARG A 27 -1.92 -4.13 7.23
CA ARG A 27 -1.93 -2.66 7.12
C ARG A 27 -3.08 -2.14 6.27
N ALA A 28 -3.41 -2.82 5.18
CA ALA A 28 -4.58 -2.51 4.35
C ALA A 28 -5.89 -2.68 5.13
N ARG A 29 -6.05 -3.80 5.85
CA ARG A 29 -7.22 -4.05 6.71
C ARG A 29 -7.34 -3.04 7.85
N SER A 30 -6.22 -2.59 8.40
CA SER A 30 -6.19 -1.58 9.45
C SER A 30 -6.42 -0.15 8.93
N GLY A 31 -6.59 0.05 7.61
CA GLY A 31 -6.75 1.38 7.02
C GLY A 31 -5.47 2.22 7.00
N VAL A 32 -4.31 1.62 7.27
CA VAL A 32 -3.01 2.30 7.25
C VAL A 32 -2.54 2.51 5.82
N LEU A 33 -2.75 1.54 4.93
CA LEU A 33 -2.38 1.65 3.52
C LEU A 33 -3.62 1.93 2.66
N PRO A 34 -3.52 2.84 1.68
CA PRO A 34 -4.59 3.08 0.73
C PRO A 34 -4.79 1.83 -0.13
N CYS A 35 -5.97 1.24 -0.01
CA CYS A 35 -6.37 0.08 -0.80
C CYS A 35 -7.81 0.23 -1.25
N ILE A 36 -8.10 -0.31 -2.42
CA ILE A 36 -9.44 -0.48 -2.95
C ILE A 36 -9.83 -1.94 -2.70
N LYS A 37 -10.93 -2.14 -2.00
CA LYS A 37 -11.49 -3.47 -1.81
C LYS A 37 -12.44 -3.74 -2.97
N ASP A 38 -12.03 -4.63 -3.85
CA ASP A 38 -12.85 -5.12 -4.96
C ASP A 38 -13.27 -6.56 -4.64
N GLY A 39 -14.51 -6.70 -4.16
CA GLY A 39 -15.03 -7.96 -3.64
C GLY A 39 -14.19 -8.56 -2.50
N GLY A 40 -13.56 -9.71 -2.76
CA GLY A 40 -12.69 -10.42 -1.82
C GLY A 40 -11.21 -10.05 -1.90
N ARG A 41 -10.81 -9.16 -2.81
CA ARG A 41 -9.41 -8.81 -3.09
C ARG A 41 -9.12 -7.37 -2.68
N TYR A 42 -7.87 -7.15 -2.28
CA TYR A 42 -7.33 -5.81 -2.04
C TYR A 42 -6.47 -5.42 -3.24
N LEU A 43 -6.86 -4.35 -3.91
CA LEU A 43 -6.14 -3.72 -4.99
C LEU A 43 -5.50 -2.44 -4.47
N PHE A 44 -4.29 -2.16 -4.95
CA PHE A 44 -3.53 -1.00 -4.53
C PHE A 44 -3.21 -0.18 -5.77
N LEU A 45 -3.60 1.10 -5.75
CA LEU A 45 -3.21 2.00 -6.82
C LEU A 45 -1.82 2.54 -6.51
N ARG A 46 -0.86 2.38 -7.43
CA ARG A 46 0.50 2.88 -7.23
C ARG A 46 0.53 4.37 -6.89
N SER A 47 -0.22 5.19 -7.62
CA SER A 47 -0.32 6.63 -7.36
C SER A 47 -0.85 6.94 -5.96
N ALA A 48 -1.83 6.17 -5.46
CA ALA A 48 -2.35 6.37 -4.11
C ALA A 48 -1.32 5.97 -3.04
N LEU A 49 -0.51 4.92 -3.28
CA LEU A 49 0.59 4.54 -2.39
C LEU A 49 1.69 5.61 -2.35
N GLU A 50 2.05 6.18 -3.50
CA GLU A 50 3.03 7.28 -3.61
C GLU A 50 2.52 8.54 -2.90
N GLU A 51 1.25 8.91 -3.10
CA GLU A 51 0.62 10.01 -2.37
C GLU A 51 0.57 9.75 -0.86
N TRP A 52 0.28 8.51 -0.45
CA TRP A 52 0.31 8.12 0.95
C TRP A 52 1.71 8.20 1.54
N GLU A 53 2.73 7.74 0.82
CA GLU A 53 4.12 7.81 1.26
C GLU A 53 4.55 9.27 1.40
N SER A 54 4.22 10.12 0.43
CA SER A 54 4.47 11.56 0.50
C SER A 54 3.81 12.19 1.72
N LYS A 55 2.54 11.85 2.01
CA LYS A 55 1.81 12.32 3.21
C LYS A 55 2.37 11.75 4.52
N ALA A 56 2.82 10.49 4.51
CA ALA A 56 3.41 9.83 5.67
C ALA A 56 4.78 10.43 6.01
N LEU A 57 5.60 10.75 4.99
CA LEU A 57 6.88 11.45 5.13
C LEU A 57 6.68 12.88 5.66
N HIS A 58 5.56 13.51 5.29
CA HIS A 58 5.16 14.83 5.77
C HIS A 58 4.52 14.84 7.16
N ARG A 59 4.37 13.71 7.85
CA ARG A 59 4.04 13.78 9.28
C ARG A 59 5.29 14.26 10.03
N PRO A 60 5.30 15.50 10.58
CA PRO A 60 6.36 15.87 11.49
C PRO A 60 6.25 14.91 12.68
N THR A 61 7.27 14.08 12.87
CA THR A 61 7.51 13.43 14.16
C THR A 61 7.80 14.55 15.15
N TRP A 62 6.82 14.86 16.00
CA TRP A 62 6.99 15.70 17.19
C TRP A 62 7.44 14.82 18.34
#